data_AF-A0A8B6E8X8-F1
#
_entry.id   AF-A0A8B6E8X8-F1
#
_cell.length_a   1.000
_cell.length_b   1.000
_cell.length_c   1.000
_cell.angle_alpha   90.00
_cell.angle_beta   90.00
_cell.angle_gamma   90.00
#
_symmetry.space_group_name_H-M   'P 1'
#
loop_
_entity.id
_entity.type
_entity.pdbx_description
1 polymer ?
#
loop_
_entity_poly.entity_id
_entity_poly.type
_entity_poly.pdbx_seq_one_letter_code
_entity_poly.pdbx_strand_id
1 'polypeptide(L)'
;MDNNFEENRQLEREMFLVEIPMTPAGDNIPQVPVLKPKVTDEHNYNKNGQENTAKKQSHVGAPKKRLQKFLPMVERLTVKPTTLSFLTPKECLNLLSVIKTGNIKSISTQILSVSALRKQIITDIINLVGKRPEQMLNKKKGFVSVLMEKDFKALETVKFEDVLIEFQEKFPELLDMIVAIMLPKDETSVANVVPRLAMIYGIIMQTRHHELSRMQRVVSMCLADNICDQSVYDRLNRIGVSTSYTVALSTINQLDKISTPCQKTVTVPLPCLPYNEQYLQDDVKILTWYQNLFQQVITGSNADPNTKFQIGGDQLTRERLTQAMLLRYGNINPNDEFKNVGRCVAEFFHLGMNFLEKVSE
;
A
#
# COMPACT_ATOMS: atom_id res chain seq x y z
N MET A 1 25.41 10.88 22.16
CA MET A 1 24.27 10.49 21.29
C MET A 1 23.83 11.64 20.38
N ASP A 2 24.41 12.84 20.48
CA ASP A 2 24.02 13.99 19.66
C ASP A 2 24.75 14.10 18.30
N ASN A 3 25.88 13.39 18.10
CA ASN A 3 26.64 13.48 16.84
C ASN A 3 25.89 12.89 15.61
N ASN A 4 25.07 11.84 15.78
CA ASN A 4 24.30 11.28 14.66
C ASN A 4 23.20 12.22 14.15
N PHE A 5 22.73 13.17 14.97
CA PHE A 5 21.63 14.05 14.58
C PHE A 5 22.10 15.22 13.72
N GLU A 6 23.35 15.66 13.91
CA GLU A 6 24.01 16.68 13.08
C GLU A 6 24.53 16.09 11.78
N GLU A 7 25.05 14.86 11.82
CA GLU A 7 25.49 14.11 10.63
C GLU A 7 24.30 13.81 9.69
N ASN A 8 23.15 13.41 10.22
CA ASN A 8 21.92 13.23 9.42
C ASN A 8 21.40 14.55 8.83
N ARG A 9 21.47 15.66 9.56
CA ARG A 9 21.10 16.99 9.03
C ARG A 9 22.07 17.52 7.98
N GLN A 10 23.31 17.04 7.97
CA GLN A 10 24.30 17.36 6.96
C GLN A 10 24.09 16.52 5.70
N LEU A 11 23.72 15.24 5.85
CA LEU A 11 23.28 14.39 4.74
C LEU A 11 21.99 14.92 4.08
N GLU A 12 21.06 15.53 4.83
CA GLU A 12 19.87 16.18 4.25
C GLU A 12 20.21 17.38 3.34
N ARG A 13 21.40 17.97 3.48
CA ARG A 13 21.87 19.14 2.69
C ARG A 13 22.77 18.76 1.52
N GLU A 14 23.24 17.53 1.47
CA GLU A 14 24.08 17.00 0.39
C GLU A 14 23.18 16.24 -0.58
N MET A 15 23.34 16.51 -1.88
CA MET A 15 22.67 15.72 -2.91
C MET A 15 23.49 14.46 -3.16
N PHE A 16 22.85 13.36 -3.55
CA PHE A 16 23.54 12.09 -3.78
C PHE A 16 23.07 11.39 -5.04
N LEU A 17 23.99 10.67 -5.68
CA LEU A 17 23.74 9.80 -6.82
C LEU A 17 23.97 8.35 -6.39
N VAL A 18 22.93 7.53 -6.56
CA VAL A 18 22.83 6.16 -6.02
C VAL A 18 22.92 5.19 -7.20
N GLU A 19 23.98 4.39 -7.27
CA GLU A 19 24.20 3.37 -8.31
C GLU A 19 23.60 2.02 -7.89
N ILE A 20 22.53 1.56 -8.53
CA ILE A 20 21.93 0.25 -8.21
C ILE A 20 22.82 -0.85 -8.80
N PRO A 21 23.46 -1.72 -8.00
CA PRO A 21 24.43 -2.67 -8.55
C PRO A 21 23.73 -3.81 -9.30
N MET A 22 24.22 -4.10 -10.50
CA MET A 22 24.14 -5.43 -11.10
C MET A 22 25.55 -5.83 -11.57
N THR A 23 26.11 -6.84 -10.89
CA THR A 23 27.39 -7.55 -11.10
C THR A 23 28.71 -6.79 -10.82
N PRO A 24 29.75 -7.48 -10.32
CA PRO A 24 30.97 -6.84 -9.85
C PRO A 24 31.95 -6.58 -11.01
N ALA A 25 32.39 -5.33 -11.17
CA ALA A 25 33.55 -4.98 -11.97
C ALA A 25 34.41 -3.93 -11.26
N GLY A 26 35.66 -4.30 -10.98
CA GLY A 26 36.87 -3.46 -10.90
C GLY A 26 36.88 -2.20 -10.03
N ASP A 27 37.79 -2.16 -9.04
CA ASP A 27 38.11 -1.03 -8.16
C ASP A 27 38.76 0.18 -8.89
N ASN A 28 38.04 0.85 -9.78
CA ASN A 28 38.45 2.13 -10.35
C ASN A 28 37.27 3.10 -10.39
N ILE A 29 37.09 3.88 -9.32
CA ILE A 29 36.08 4.93 -9.24
C ILE A 29 36.66 6.22 -9.86
N PRO A 30 35.95 6.92 -10.77
CA PRO A 30 36.40 8.17 -11.35
C PRO A 30 36.41 9.31 -10.30
N GLN A 31 37.48 10.10 -10.25
CA GLN A 31 37.51 11.36 -9.49
C GLN A 31 36.63 12.42 -10.18
N VAL A 32 35.64 12.95 -9.47
CA VAL A 32 34.78 14.05 -9.96
C VAL A 32 35.54 15.38 -9.85
N PRO A 33 35.55 16.24 -10.90
CA PRO A 33 36.24 17.52 -10.84
C PRO A 33 35.58 18.48 -9.83
N VAL A 34 36.35 18.91 -8.82
CA VAL A 34 35.95 19.91 -7.82
C VAL A 34 35.89 21.29 -8.48
N LEU A 35 34.68 21.81 -8.71
CA LEU A 35 34.48 23.20 -9.13
C LEU A 35 34.54 24.10 -7.90
N LYS A 36 35.51 25.04 -7.88
CA LYS A 36 35.62 26.05 -6.83
C LYS A 36 34.40 26.98 -6.88
N PRO A 37 33.68 27.20 -5.76
CA PRO A 37 32.55 28.10 -5.73
C PRO A 37 32.99 29.54 -6.03
N LYS A 38 32.26 30.21 -6.93
CA LYS A 38 32.34 31.67 -7.06
C LYS A 38 31.61 32.28 -5.87
N VAL A 39 32.36 32.97 -5.02
CA VAL A 39 31.82 33.80 -3.95
C VAL A 39 31.06 34.96 -4.58
N THR A 40 29.75 35.03 -4.34
CA THR A 40 28.96 36.24 -4.56
C THR A 40 28.27 36.61 -3.26
N ASP A 41 28.25 37.91 -3.01
CA ASP A 41 28.06 38.57 -1.72
C ASP A 41 26.81 38.17 -0.93
N GLU A 42 27.00 38.13 0.38
CA GLU A 42 26.02 37.84 1.41
C GLU A 42 24.86 38.84 1.38
N HIS A 43 23.62 38.33 1.35
CA HIS A 43 22.42 39.11 1.67
C HIS A 43 21.84 38.67 3.01
N ASN A 44 21.84 39.66 3.89
CA ASN A 44 21.46 39.66 5.29
C ASN A 44 19.96 39.32 5.44
N TYR A 45 19.64 38.17 6.05
CA TYR A 45 18.27 37.87 6.46
C TYR A 45 18.07 38.19 7.95
N ASN A 46 17.29 39.24 8.16
CA ASN A 46 16.90 39.81 9.44
C ASN A 46 15.96 38.84 10.19
N LYS A 47 16.37 38.42 11.40
CA LYS A 47 15.53 37.66 12.34
C LYS A 47 14.66 38.63 13.13
N ASN A 48 13.36 38.67 12.85
CA ASN A 48 12.37 39.12 13.82
C ASN A 48 11.61 37.93 14.37
N GLY A 49 11.82 37.67 15.66
CA GLY A 49 11.08 36.70 16.44
C GLY A 49 9.68 37.21 16.74
N GLN A 50 8.71 36.32 16.63
CA GLN A 50 7.49 36.38 17.42
C GLN A 50 7.24 35.00 18.02
N GLU A 51 7.34 34.95 19.35
CA GLU A 51 6.86 33.87 20.19
C GLU A 51 5.35 33.69 19.96
N ASN A 52 4.96 32.49 19.53
CA ASN A 52 3.58 32.05 19.64
C ASN A 52 3.55 30.71 20.38
N THR A 53 3.07 30.78 21.61
CA THR A 53 2.78 29.66 22.49
C THR A 53 1.59 28.86 21.97
N ALA A 54 1.86 27.79 21.22
CA ALA A 54 0.84 26.87 20.75
C ALA A 54 0.38 25.94 21.89
N LYS A 55 -0.80 26.24 22.46
CA LYS A 55 -1.59 25.31 23.26
C LYS A 55 -1.90 24.06 22.44
N LYS A 56 -1.41 22.90 22.90
CA LYS A 56 -1.88 21.56 22.51
C LYS A 56 -3.39 21.45 22.79
N GLN A 57 -4.23 21.62 21.78
CA GLN A 57 -5.60 21.12 21.79
C GLN A 57 -5.64 19.74 21.13
N SER A 58 -5.76 18.72 21.96
CA SER A 58 -6.08 17.35 21.59
C SER A 58 -7.54 17.26 21.12
N HIS A 59 -7.79 17.47 19.83
CA HIS A 59 -9.07 17.10 19.22
C HIS A 59 -9.11 15.59 18.91
N VAL A 60 -9.19 14.76 19.95
CA VAL A 60 -9.65 13.37 19.88
C VAL A 60 -11.07 13.34 20.40
N GLY A 61 -12.03 13.74 19.56
CA GLY A 61 -13.40 13.95 20.03
C GLY A 61 -14.47 13.79 18.96
N ALA A 62 -14.37 12.82 18.06
CA ALA A 62 -15.39 12.65 17.01
C ALA A 62 -15.72 11.23 16.46
N PRO A 63 -15.18 10.07 16.89
CA PRO A 63 -15.67 8.79 16.37
C PRO A 63 -16.86 8.19 17.15
N LYS A 64 -16.96 8.45 18.47
CA LYS A 64 -17.85 7.68 19.37
C LYS A 64 -19.35 7.87 19.09
N LYS A 65 -19.79 9.08 18.71
CA LYS A 65 -21.22 9.37 18.47
C LYS A 65 -21.77 8.71 17.19
N ARG A 66 -20.92 8.42 16.19
CA ARG A 66 -21.37 7.78 14.93
C ARG A 66 -21.51 6.27 15.11
N LEU A 67 -20.58 5.64 15.85
CA LEU A 67 -20.64 4.22 16.22
C LEU A 67 -21.85 3.88 17.12
N GLN A 68 -22.23 4.78 18.04
CA GLN A 68 -23.42 4.60 18.88
C GLN A 68 -24.73 4.46 18.08
N LYS A 69 -24.81 4.97 16.84
CA LYS A 69 -25.99 4.77 15.98
C LYS A 69 -26.06 3.38 15.36
N PHE A 70 -24.92 2.69 15.24
CA PHE A 70 -24.85 1.34 14.64
C PHE A 70 -24.96 0.22 15.66
N LEU A 71 -24.59 0.46 16.94
CA LEU A 71 -24.75 -0.53 18.01
C LEU A 71 -26.18 -1.13 18.07
N PRO A 72 -27.27 -0.33 18.05
CA PRO A 72 -28.62 -0.86 18.07
C PRO A 72 -29.00 -1.68 16.82
N MET A 73 -28.23 -1.55 15.74
CA MET A 73 -28.44 -2.31 14.50
C MET A 73 -27.73 -3.68 14.58
N VAL A 74 -26.56 -3.72 15.21
CA VAL A 74 -25.81 -4.96 15.51
C VAL A 74 -26.52 -5.76 16.60
N GLU A 75 -26.99 -5.12 17.66
CA GLU A 75 -27.76 -5.76 18.75
C GLU A 75 -29.12 -6.31 18.28
N ARG A 76 -29.68 -5.76 17.19
CA ARG A 76 -30.89 -6.28 16.55
C ARG A 76 -30.67 -7.58 15.78
N LEU A 77 -29.42 -7.97 15.49
CA LEU A 77 -29.09 -9.25 14.87
C LEU A 77 -28.98 -10.39 15.90
N THR A 78 -28.86 -10.07 17.19
CA THR A 78 -28.88 -11.05 18.29
C THR A 78 -30.32 -11.24 18.79
N VAL A 79 -31.19 -11.84 17.98
CA VAL A 79 -32.60 -12.08 18.35
C VAL A 79 -32.71 -13.39 19.14
N LYS A 80 -33.32 -13.35 20.33
CA LYS A 80 -33.68 -14.55 21.09
C LYS A 80 -34.80 -15.32 20.37
N PRO A 81 -34.71 -16.67 20.27
CA PRO A 81 -35.74 -17.47 19.63
C PRO A 81 -37.07 -17.28 20.38
N THR A 82 -38.06 -16.72 19.68
CA THR A 82 -39.41 -16.52 20.22
C THR A 82 -40.31 -17.62 19.64
N THR A 83 -41.16 -18.23 20.45
CA THR A 83 -41.93 -19.43 20.08
C THR A 83 -43.24 -19.12 19.33
N LEU A 84 -43.34 -19.67 18.10
CA LEU A 84 -44.45 -20.50 17.57
C LEU A 84 -45.90 -19.98 17.42
N SER A 85 -46.17 -18.68 17.29
CA SER A 85 -47.47 -18.18 16.75
C SER A 85 -47.30 -17.29 15.51
N PHE A 86 -46.49 -17.73 14.54
CA PHE A 86 -45.91 -16.83 13.54
C PHE A 86 -46.70 -16.60 12.24
N LEU A 87 -47.68 -17.43 11.90
CA LEU A 87 -48.36 -17.34 10.61
C LEU A 87 -49.85 -17.10 10.79
N THR A 88 -50.35 -16.05 10.15
CA THR A 88 -51.79 -15.84 10.03
C THR A 88 -52.41 -16.94 9.15
N PRO A 89 -53.68 -17.30 9.36
CA PRO A 89 -54.37 -18.29 8.51
C PRO A 89 -54.30 -17.95 7.01
N LYS A 90 -54.34 -16.65 6.67
CA LYS A 90 -54.20 -16.15 5.30
C LYS A 90 -52.80 -16.43 4.73
N GLU A 91 -51.74 -16.19 5.49
CA GLU A 91 -50.37 -16.50 5.07
C GLU A 91 -50.18 -18.01 4.87
N CYS A 92 -50.75 -18.84 5.75
CA CYS A 92 -50.74 -20.29 5.59
C CYS A 92 -51.43 -20.75 4.29
N LEU A 93 -52.62 -20.23 4.00
CA LEU A 93 -53.36 -20.57 2.78
C LEU A 93 -52.61 -20.15 1.51
N ASN A 94 -52.02 -18.95 1.52
CA ASN A 94 -51.20 -18.46 0.41
C ASN A 94 -49.94 -19.29 0.20
N LEU A 95 -49.28 -19.71 1.30
CA LEU A 95 -48.11 -20.57 1.21
C LEU A 95 -48.49 -21.94 0.64
N LEU A 96 -49.58 -22.53 1.14
CA LEU A 96 -50.08 -23.83 0.67
C LEU A 96 -50.49 -23.79 -0.81
N SER A 97 -51.12 -22.72 -1.27
CA SER A 97 -51.51 -22.59 -2.69
C SER A 97 -50.28 -22.54 -3.59
N VAL A 98 -49.23 -21.82 -3.20
CA VAL A 98 -47.97 -21.74 -3.96
C VAL A 98 -47.20 -23.07 -3.90
N ILE A 99 -47.14 -23.73 -2.75
CA ILE A 99 -46.51 -25.05 -2.61
C ILE A 99 -47.16 -26.08 -3.55
N LYS A 100 -48.49 -26.06 -3.66
CA LYS A 100 -49.23 -26.95 -4.59
C LYS A 100 -48.84 -26.77 -6.06
N THR A 101 -48.36 -25.59 -6.45
CA THR A 101 -47.87 -25.36 -7.83
C THR A 101 -46.53 -26.03 -8.13
N GLY A 102 -45.77 -26.44 -7.10
CA GLY A 102 -44.44 -27.02 -7.25
C GLY A 102 -43.35 -26.06 -7.76
N ASN A 103 -43.67 -24.78 -8.02
CA ASN A 103 -42.70 -23.82 -8.53
C ASN A 103 -41.81 -23.28 -7.41
N ILE A 104 -40.54 -23.72 -7.38
CA ILE A 104 -39.55 -23.35 -6.35
C ILE A 104 -39.36 -21.84 -6.22
N LYS A 105 -39.36 -21.10 -7.34
CA LYS A 105 -39.18 -19.64 -7.33
C LYS A 105 -40.37 -18.92 -6.70
N SER A 106 -41.59 -19.38 -7.01
CA SER A 106 -42.79 -18.85 -6.38
C SER A 106 -42.82 -19.18 -4.89
N ILE A 107 -42.43 -20.41 -4.52
CA ILE A 107 -42.34 -20.84 -3.11
C ILE A 107 -41.36 -19.96 -2.35
N SER A 108 -40.14 -19.76 -2.85
CA SER A 108 -39.12 -18.93 -2.19
C SER A 108 -39.58 -17.47 -2.06
N THR A 109 -40.20 -16.92 -3.11
CA THR A 109 -40.76 -15.56 -3.09
C THR A 109 -41.85 -15.42 -2.03
N GLN A 110 -42.76 -16.40 -1.94
CA GLN A 110 -43.84 -16.38 -0.96
C GLN A 110 -43.33 -16.53 0.47
N ILE A 111 -42.35 -17.41 0.71
CA ILE A 111 -41.70 -17.57 2.01
C ILE A 111 -41.03 -16.25 2.45
N LEU A 112 -40.27 -15.62 1.56
CA LEU A 112 -39.57 -14.37 1.86
C LEU A 112 -40.50 -13.15 1.97
N SER A 113 -41.73 -13.23 1.45
CA SER A 113 -42.76 -12.20 1.62
C SER A 113 -43.28 -12.13 3.06
N VAL A 114 -43.26 -13.27 3.78
CA VAL A 114 -43.70 -13.35 5.17
C VAL A 114 -42.57 -12.89 6.09
N SER A 115 -42.76 -11.74 6.76
CA SER A 115 -41.73 -11.10 7.59
C SER A 115 -41.15 -12.02 8.67
N ALA A 116 -42.00 -12.82 9.32
CA ALA A 116 -41.61 -13.78 10.34
C ALA A 116 -40.67 -14.86 9.79
N LEU A 117 -41.09 -15.55 8.71
CA LEU A 117 -40.30 -16.60 8.07
C LEU A 117 -38.99 -16.05 7.53
N ARG A 118 -39.03 -14.90 6.85
CA ARG A 118 -37.83 -14.22 6.35
C ARG A 118 -36.82 -13.95 7.48
N LYS A 119 -37.27 -13.42 8.62
CA LYS A 119 -36.39 -13.16 9.77
C LYS A 119 -35.77 -14.45 10.31
N GLN A 120 -36.57 -15.51 10.44
CA GLN A 120 -36.09 -16.80 10.93
C GLN A 120 -35.05 -17.41 10.00
N ILE A 121 -35.32 -17.43 8.69
CA ILE A 121 -34.39 -17.92 7.67
C ILE A 121 -33.07 -17.14 7.69
N ILE A 122 -33.13 -15.80 7.75
CA ILE A 122 -31.93 -14.97 7.85
C ILE A 122 -31.15 -15.31 9.13
N THR A 123 -31.84 -15.51 10.24
CA THR A 123 -31.23 -15.89 11.52
C THR A 123 -30.53 -17.25 11.41
N ASP A 124 -31.17 -18.22 10.78
CA ASP A 124 -30.61 -19.56 10.59
C ASP A 124 -29.39 -19.53 9.66
N ILE A 125 -29.43 -18.74 8.58
CA ILE A 125 -28.28 -18.53 7.69
C ILE A 125 -27.12 -17.87 8.45
N ILE A 126 -27.39 -16.82 9.23
CA ILE A 126 -26.36 -16.15 10.05
C ILE A 126 -25.74 -17.12 11.05
N ASN A 127 -26.55 -17.95 11.71
CA ASN A 127 -26.06 -18.96 12.66
C ASN A 127 -25.23 -20.05 11.98
N LEU A 128 -25.64 -20.47 10.77
CA LEU A 128 -24.92 -21.44 9.97
C LEU A 128 -23.56 -20.89 9.54
N VAL A 129 -23.53 -19.69 8.94
CA VAL A 129 -22.32 -19.01 8.48
C VAL A 129 -21.41 -18.66 9.65
N GLY A 130 -21.97 -18.18 10.76
CA GLY A 130 -21.21 -17.71 11.93
C GLY A 130 -20.41 -18.78 12.66
N LYS A 131 -20.80 -20.06 12.58
CA LYS A 131 -20.11 -21.19 13.24
C LYS A 131 -18.93 -21.74 12.44
N ARG A 132 -18.88 -21.53 11.13
CA ARG A 132 -17.84 -22.11 10.25
C ARG A 132 -16.43 -21.52 10.46
N PRO A 133 -16.23 -20.20 10.73
CA PRO A 133 -14.90 -19.64 10.95
C PRO A 133 -14.16 -20.31 12.12
N GLU A 134 -14.88 -20.67 13.18
CA GLU A 134 -14.31 -21.37 14.35
C GLU A 134 -13.67 -22.72 13.97
N GLN A 135 -14.16 -23.35 12.91
CA GLN A 135 -13.66 -24.63 12.43
C GLN A 135 -12.37 -24.47 11.60
N MET A 136 -12.10 -23.27 11.07
CA MET A 136 -10.96 -23.01 10.18
C MET A 136 -9.61 -22.98 10.90
N LEU A 137 -9.60 -22.83 12.23
CA LEU A 137 -8.37 -22.86 13.03
C LEU A 137 -7.91 -24.28 13.42
N ASN A 138 -8.69 -25.32 13.12
CA ASN A 138 -8.40 -26.68 13.55
C ASN A 138 -7.30 -27.36 12.72
N LYS A 139 -6.04 -27.00 13.00
CA LYS A 139 -4.84 -27.64 12.44
C LYS A 139 -4.83 -29.17 12.61
N LYS A 140 -5.46 -29.68 13.67
CA LYS A 140 -5.54 -31.12 13.99
C LYS A 140 -6.44 -31.94 13.06
N LYS A 141 -7.36 -31.29 12.34
CA LYS A 141 -8.30 -31.98 11.44
C LYS A 141 -7.81 -32.02 9.98
N GLY A 142 -6.54 -31.69 9.73
CA GLY A 142 -5.94 -31.73 8.39
C GLY A 142 -6.33 -30.57 7.48
N PHE A 143 -7.06 -29.57 7.98
CA PHE A 143 -7.35 -28.35 7.23
C PHE A 143 -6.48 -27.21 7.76
N VAL A 144 -5.76 -26.56 6.84
CA VAL A 144 -5.01 -25.33 7.08
C VAL A 144 -5.52 -24.32 6.05
N SER A 145 -6.05 -23.21 6.52
CA SER A 145 -6.56 -22.18 5.63
C SER A 145 -5.42 -21.51 4.88
N VAL A 146 -5.63 -21.21 3.59
CA VAL A 146 -4.69 -20.47 2.75
C VAL A 146 -4.41 -19.08 3.32
N LEU A 147 -5.29 -18.54 4.17
CA LEU A 147 -5.11 -17.25 4.86
C LEU A 147 -4.15 -17.32 6.07
N MET A 148 -3.74 -18.52 6.50
CA MET A 148 -2.83 -18.71 7.63
C MET A 148 -1.34 -18.58 7.25
N GLU A 149 -1.00 -18.74 5.97
CA GLU A 149 0.38 -18.71 5.51
C GLU A 149 1.06 -17.39 5.84
N LYS A 150 2.20 -17.48 6.53
CA LYS A 150 3.02 -16.38 7.04
C LYS A 150 4.37 -16.27 6.34
N ASP A 151 4.79 -17.33 5.67
CA ASP A 151 6.09 -17.41 5.04
C ASP A 151 6.15 -16.44 3.86
N PHE A 152 7.18 -15.60 3.82
CA PHE A 152 7.28 -14.56 2.81
C PHE A 152 7.23 -15.09 1.39
N LYS A 153 7.93 -16.18 1.08
CA LYS A 153 7.89 -16.79 -0.26
C LYS A 153 6.46 -17.14 -0.68
N ALA A 154 5.63 -17.57 0.29
CA ALA A 154 4.21 -17.83 0.04
C ALA A 154 3.38 -16.54 -0.09
N LEU A 155 3.79 -15.44 0.55
CA LEU A 155 3.16 -14.12 0.38
C LEU A 155 3.47 -13.50 -0.97
N GLU A 156 4.71 -13.64 -1.46
CA GLU A 156 5.17 -13.15 -2.77
C GLU A 156 4.44 -13.85 -3.93
N THR A 157 4.21 -15.16 -3.80
CA THR A 157 3.55 -15.97 -4.85
C THR A 157 2.06 -16.17 -4.60
N VAL A 158 1.40 -15.27 -3.86
CA VAL A 158 -0.02 -15.43 -3.53
C VAL A 158 -0.88 -15.44 -4.80
N LYS A 159 -1.81 -16.40 -4.87
CA LYS A 159 -2.83 -16.46 -5.92
C LYS A 159 -4.18 -16.13 -5.28
N PHE A 160 -4.86 -15.10 -5.80
CA PHE A 160 -6.15 -14.69 -5.28
C PHE A 160 -7.24 -15.75 -5.56
N GLU A 161 -7.02 -16.59 -6.58
CA GLU A 161 -7.87 -17.72 -6.94
C GLU A 161 -7.94 -18.74 -5.81
N ASP A 162 -6.82 -19.08 -5.17
CA ASP A 162 -6.78 -20.05 -4.06
C ASP A 162 -7.60 -19.55 -2.87
N VAL A 163 -7.54 -18.24 -2.60
CA VAL A 163 -8.33 -17.57 -1.57
C VAL A 163 -9.82 -17.60 -1.91
N LEU A 164 -10.16 -17.40 -3.18
CA LEU A 164 -11.55 -17.44 -3.64
C LEU A 164 -12.13 -18.85 -3.65
N ILE A 165 -11.33 -19.86 -4.00
CA ILE A 165 -11.70 -21.28 -3.91
C ILE A 165 -12.03 -21.63 -2.47
N GLU A 166 -11.17 -21.27 -1.50
CA GLU A 166 -11.46 -21.46 -0.08
C GLU A 166 -12.76 -20.74 0.33
N PHE A 167 -12.96 -19.51 -0.15
CA PHE A 167 -14.17 -18.75 0.14
C PHE A 167 -15.43 -19.47 -0.38
N GLN A 168 -15.39 -19.97 -1.61
CA GLN A 168 -16.48 -20.71 -2.24
C GLN A 168 -16.77 -22.02 -1.50
N GLU A 169 -15.74 -22.77 -1.10
CA GLU A 169 -15.92 -24.05 -0.42
C GLU A 169 -16.47 -23.91 1.00
N LYS A 170 -16.01 -22.89 1.74
CA LYS A 170 -16.38 -22.72 3.16
C LYS A 170 -17.62 -21.86 3.33
N PHE A 171 -17.85 -20.90 2.45
CA PHE A 171 -18.94 -19.93 2.57
C PHE A 171 -19.60 -19.62 1.22
N PRO A 172 -20.11 -20.63 0.50
CA PRO A 172 -20.71 -20.43 -0.82
C PRO A 172 -21.85 -19.40 -0.78
N GLU A 173 -22.68 -19.43 0.27
CA GLU A 173 -23.84 -18.55 0.40
C GLU A 173 -23.43 -17.08 0.61
N LEU A 174 -22.32 -16.85 1.31
CA LEU A 174 -21.79 -15.50 1.53
C LEU A 174 -21.11 -14.97 0.27
N LEU A 175 -20.38 -15.83 -0.44
CA LEU A 175 -19.77 -15.49 -1.72
C LEU A 175 -20.82 -15.10 -2.75
N ASP A 176 -21.87 -15.92 -2.92
CA ASP A 176 -22.98 -15.64 -3.84
C ASP A 176 -23.66 -14.30 -3.53
N MET A 177 -23.85 -14.01 -2.23
CA MET A 177 -24.45 -12.74 -1.79
C MET A 177 -23.56 -11.54 -2.13
N ILE A 178 -22.25 -11.64 -1.86
CA ILE A 178 -21.30 -10.56 -2.17
C ILE A 178 -21.20 -10.36 -3.68
N VAL A 179 -21.10 -11.45 -4.45
CA VAL A 179 -21.07 -11.43 -5.91
C VAL A 179 -22.31 -10.75 -6.48
N ALA A 180 -23.51 -11.12 -6.00
CA ALA A 180 -24.77 -10.52 -6.43
C ALA A 180 -24.88 -9.01 -6.11
N ILE A 181 -24.20 -8.54 -5.06
CA ILE A 181 -24.15 -7.13 -4.67
C ILE A 181 -23.08 -6.37 -5.48
N MET A 182 -21.91 -6.98 -5.67
CA MET A 182 -20.74 -6.31 -6.25
C MET A 182 -20.75 -6.28 -7.78
N LEU A 183 -21.35 -7.27 -8.43
CA LEU A 183 -21.31 -7.39 -9.88
C LEU A 183 -22.59 -6.82 -10.51
N PRO A 184 -22.46 -5.77 -11.34
CA PRO A 184 -23.52 -5.39 -12.27
C PRO A 184 -23.86 -6.58 -13.16
N LYS A 185 -25.12 -6.68 -13.60
CA LYS A 185 -25.59 -7.80 -14.45
C LYS A 185 -24.81 -7.96 -15.76
N ASP A 186 -24.08 -6.93 -16.18
CA ASP A 186 -23.41 -6.84 -17.48
C ASP A 186 -21.86 -6.89 -17.38
N GLU A 187 -21.30 -7.03 -16.16
CA GLU A 187 -19.85 -7.07 -15.95
C GLU A 187 -19.31 -8.49 -16.14
N THR A 188 -18.48 -8.69 -17.16
CA THR A 188 -17.93 -10.01 -17.54
C THR A 188 -16.47 -10.20 -17.16
N SER A 189 -15.78 -9.16 -16.69
CA SER A 189 -14.34 -9.24 -16.39
C SER A 189 -14.08 -9.87 -15.02
N VAL A 190 -14.01 -11.21 -15.00
CA VAL A 190 -13.69 -12.01 -13.80
C VAL A 190 -12.35 -11.59 -13.17
N ALA A 191 -11.36 -11.23 -14.01
CA ALA A 191 -10.00 -10.90 -13.55
C ALA A 191 -9.95 -9.71 -12.57
N ASN A 192 -10.79 -8.70 -12.74
CA ASN A 192 -10.81 -7.53 -11.87
C ASN A 192 -11.56 -7.75 -10.55
N VAL A 193 -12.33 -8.84 -10.47
CA VAL A 193 -13.28 -9.11 -9.40
C VAL A 193 -12.65 -10.01 -8.36
N VAL A 194 -11.87 -11.01 -8.81
CA VAL A 194 -11.22 -12.01 -7.95
C VAL A 194 -10.40 -11.35 -6.82
N PRO A 195 -9.49 -10.39 -7.08
CA PRO A 195 -8.72 -9.76 -6.00
C PRO A 195 -9.59 -9.02 -4.99
N ARG A 196 -10.71 -8.41 -5.45
CA ARG A 196 -11.63 -7.67 -4.58
C ARG A 196 -12.39 -8.62 -3.65
N LEU A 197 -12.88 -9.73 -4.18
CA LEU A 197 -13.57 -10.75 -3.39
C LEU A 197 -12.63 -11.41 -2.37
N ALA A 198 -11.41 -11.75 -2.80
CA ALA A 198 -10.38 -12.29 -1.92
C ALA A 198 -10.01 -11.32 -0.79
N MET A 199 -9.91 -10.01 -1.07
CA MET A 199 -9.66 -9.00 -0.05
C MET A 199 -10.82 -8.89 0.94
N ILE A 200 -12.08 -8.88 0.47
CA ILE A 200 -13.26 -8.86 1.35
C ILE A 200 -13.26 -10.08 2.26
N TYR A 201 -13.01 -11.26 1.70
CA TYR A 201 -12.90 -12.49 2.48
C TYR A 201 -11.80 -12.39 3.54
N GLY A 202 -10.61 -11.93 3.15
CA GLY A 202 -9.49 -11.69 4.06
C GLY A 202 -9.84 -10.74 5.21
N ILE A 203 -10.57 -9.65 4.95
CA ILE A 203 -11.02 -8.70 6.00
C ILE A 203 -11.98 -9.38 6.98
N ILE A 204 -12.98 -10.09 6.45
CA ILE A 204 -13.99 -10.77 7.29
C ILE A 204 -13.31 -11.82 8.16
N MET A 205 -12.43 -12.64 7.59
CA MET A 205 -11.74 -13.71 8.30
C MET A 205 -10.76 -13.17 9.34
N GLN A 206 -9.93 -12.17 9.01
CA GLN A 206 -9.02 -11.54 9.96
C GLN A 206 -9.77 -10.97 11.18
N THR A 207 -10.92 -10.34 10.95
CA THR A 207 -11.74 -9.75 12.02
C THR A 207 -12.23 -10.81 13.01
N ARG A 208 -12.47 -12.04 12.54
CA ARG A 208 -12.84 -13.17 13.39
C ARG A 208 -11.62 -13.82 14.05
N HIS A 209 -10.55 -13.99 13.28
CA HIS A 209 -9.33 -14.67 13.69
C HIS A 209 -8.11 -13.95 13.11
N HIS A 210 -7.36 -13.26 13.96
CA HIS A 210 -6.19 -12.46 13.58
C HIS A 210 -5.07 -13.27 12.87
N GLU A 211 -5.04 -14.59 13.05
CA GLU A 211 -4.10 -15.47 12.33
C GLU A 211 -4.41 -15.61 10.83
N LEU A 212 -5.69 -15.45 10.44
CA LEU A 212 -6.16 -15.50 9.05
C LEU A 212 -5.93 -14.14 8.37
N SER A 213 -4.67 -13.72 8.31
CA SER A 213 -4.25 -12.37 7.93
C SER A 213 -3.34 -12.30 6.70
N ARG A 214 -3.28 -13.36 5.88
CA ARG A 214 -2.44 -13.39 4.68
C ARG A 214 -2.68 -12.18 3.77
N MET A 215 -3.94 -11.87 3.46
CA MET A 215 -4.28 -10.75 2.57
C MET A 215 -3.76 -9.42 3.12
N GLN A 216 -3.93 -9.18 4.42
CA GLN A 216 -3.43 -7.97 5.07
C GLN A 216 -1.90 -7.89 5.06
N ARG A 217 -1.22 -9.03 5.19
CA ARG A 217 0.24 -9.10 5.12
C ARG A 217 0.75 -8.83 3.70
N VAL A 218 0.11 -9.40 2.68
CA VAL A 218 0.41 -9.10 1.26
C VAL A 218 0.26 -7.61 0.98
N VAL A 219 -0.87 -7.00 1.38
CA VAL A 219 -1.07 -5.55 1.19
C VAL A 219 -0.03 -4.76 1.98
N SER A 220 0.29 -5.15 3.21
CA SER A 220 1.33 -4.50 4.02
C SER A 220 2.73 -4.58 3.42
N MET A 221 3.06 -5.66 2.71
CA MET A 221 4.30 -5.79 1.94
C MET A 221 4.30 -4.81 0.77
N CYS A 222 3.23 -4.77 -0.03
CA CYS A 222 3.13 -3.80 -1.12
C CYS A 222 3.25 -2.36 -0.62
N LEU A 223 2.65 -2.03 0.53
CA LEU A 223 2.79 -0.70 1.13
C LEU A 223 4.23 -0.39 1.53
N ALA A 224 4.99 -1.39 1.95
CA ALA A 224 6.37 -1.18 2.36
C ALA A 224 7.31 -1.07 1.16
N ASP A 225 7.08 -1.86 0.12
CA ASP A 225 7.78 -1.76 -1.16
C ASP A 225 7.57 -0.38 -1.81
N ASN A 226 6.41 0.23 -1.58
CA ASN A 226 6.08 1.61 -1.98
C ASN A 226 6.39 2.65 -0.89
N ILE A 227 7.04 2.21 0.18
CA ILE A 227 7.57 3.02 1.27
C ILE A 227 6.55 4.00 1.85
N CYS A 228 5.35 3.48 2.09
CA CYS A 228 4.26 4.24 2.67
C CYS A 228 4.55 4.62 4.12
N ASP A 229 4.21 5.84 4.50
CA ASP A 229 4.31 6.31 5.89
C ASP A 229 3.46 5.47 6.84
N GLN A 230 3.88 5.41 8.11
CA GLN A 230 3.12 4.80 9.20
C GLN A 230 1.66 5.29 9.26
N SER A 231 1.40 6.56 8.89
CA SER A 231 0.05 7.12 8.88
C SER A 231 -0.90 6.43 7.89
N VAL A 232 -0.38 5.87 6.80
CA VAL A 232 -1.14 5.09 5.81
C VAL A 232 -1.52 3.73 6.41
N TYR A 233 -0.56 3.04 7.02
CA TYR A 233 -0.81 1.79 7.74
C TYR A 233 -1.86 1.97 8.84
N ASP A 234 -1.77 3.04 9.64
CA ASP A 234 -2.72 3.31 10.71
C ASP A 234 -4.15 3.52 10.18
N ARG A 235 -4.31 4.07 8.98
CA ARG A 235 -5.63 4.24 8.35
C ARG A 235 -6.16 2.92 7.78
N LEU A 236 -5.32 2.15 7.11
CA LEU A 236 -5.72 0.90 6.44
C LEU A 236 -5.91 -0.26 7.44
N ASN A 237 -5.10 -0.32 8.50
CA ASN A 237 -5.26 -1.29 9.58
C ASN A 237 -6.60 -1.13 10.31
N ARG A 238 -7.08 0.11 10.51
CA ARG A 238 -8.39 0.36 11.14
C ARG A 238 -9.57 -0.25 10.40
N ILE A 239 -9.45 -0.44 9.09
CA ILE A 239 -10.48 -1.07 8.24
C ILE A 239 -10.14 -2.53 7.90
N GLY A 240 -9.06 -3.08 8.48
CA GLY A 240 -8.63 -4.47 8.27
C GLY A 240 -7.98 -4.73 6.90
N VAL A 241 -7.54 -3.70 6.18
CA VAL A 241 -6.93 -3.85 4.85
C VAL A 241 -5.44 -4.22 4.93
N SER A 242 -4.74 -3.75 5.96
CA SER A 242 -3.32 -4.00 6.17
C SER A 242 -3.06 -4.45 7.62
N THR A 243 -1.88 -5.02 7.88
CA THR A 243 -1.40 -5.17 9.26
C THR A 243 -0.88 -3.83 9.80
N SER A 244 -0.50 -3.77 11.09
CA SER A 244 0.17 -2.60 11.64
C SER A 244 1.53 -2.38 10.98
N TYR A 245 2.00 -1.13 10.99
CA TYR A 245 3.33 -0.78 10.48
C TYR A 245 4.44 -1.62 11.14
N THR A 246 4.35 -1.82 12.46
CA THR A 246 5.31 -2.63 13.22
C THR A 246 5.33 -4.11 12.81
N VAL A 247 4.17 -4.68 12.50
CA VAL A 247 4.05 -6.08 12.04
C VAL A 247 4.52 -6.22 10.60
N ALA A 248 4.24 -5.22 9.76
CA ALA A 248 4.75 -5.18 8.39
C ALA A 248 6.29 -5.14 8.41
N LEU A 249 6.87 -4.21 9.17
CA LEU A 249 8.33 -4.05 9.28
C LEU A 249 9.00 -5.29 9.87
N SER A 250 8.40 -5.95 10.87
CA SER A 250 8.97 -7.20 11.40
C SER A 250 8.92 -8.35 10.39
N THR A 251 7.89 -8.40 9.54
CA THR A 251 7.78 -9.38 8.45
C THR A 251 8.84 -9.11 7.38
N ILE A 252 9.13 -7.83 7.09
CA ILE A 252 10.14 -7.42 6.11
C ILE A 252 11.55 -7.61 6.66
N ASN A 253 11.82 -7.27 7.92
CA ASN A 253 13.14 -7.47 8.53
C ASN A 253 13.50 -8.97 8.68
N GLN A 254 12.50 -9.87 8.65
CA GLN A 254 12.76 -11.30 8.52
C GLN A 254 13.32 -11.66 7.13
N LEU A 255 13.10 -10.82 6.11
CA LEU A 255 13.66 -10.92 4.76
C LEU A 255 15.07 -10.44 4.69
N ASP A 256 15.42 -9.34 5.34
CA ASP A 256 16.81 -8.87 5.35
C ASP A 256 17.76 -9.90 5.96
N LYS A 257 17.23 -10.83 6.76
CA LYS A 257 17.98 -11.98 7.31
C LYS A 257 18.05 -13.19 6.36
N ILE A 258 17.17 -13.29 5.38
CA ILE A 258 17.05 -14.44 4.45
C ILE A 258 17.56 -14.06 3.04
N SER A 259 17.42 -12.80 2.65
CA SER A 259 18.03 -12.21 1.47
C SER A 259 19.53 -12.12 1.71
N THR A 260 20.31 -12.61 0.77
CA THR A 260 21.72 -12.22 0.62
C THR A 260 21.82 -10.71 0.81
N PRO A 261 22.83 -10.21 1.55
CA PRO A 261 22.95 -8.78 1.84
C PRO A 261 22.83 -8.04 0.53
N CYS A 262 21.79 -7.20 0.42
CA CYS A 262 21.65 -6.29 -0.70
C CYS A 262 23.00 -5.55 -0.80
N GLN A 263 23.68 -5.65 -1.94
CA GLN A 263 24.97 -4.99 -2.10
C GLN A 263 24.76 -3.52 -1.80
N LYS A 264 25.51 -3.01 -0.83
CA LYS A 264 25.39 -1.61 -0.41
C LYS A 264 25.56 -0.73 -1.63
N THR A 265 24.63 0.19 -1.79
CA THR A 265 24.64 1.08 -2.93
C THR A 265 25.75 2.13 -2.76
N VAL A 266 26.59 2.25 -3.77
CA VAL A 266 27.59 3.31 -3.87
C VAL A 266 26.87 4.64 -3.99
N THR A 267 27.20 5.55 -3.09
CA THR A 267 26.59 6.87 -3.01
C THR A 267 27.64 7.92 -3.36
N VAL A 268 27.42 8.65 -4.45
CA VAL A 268 28.32 9.74 -4.88
C VAL A 268 27.72 11.08 -4.43
N PRO A 269 28.40 11.84 -3.56
CA PRO A 269 27.94 13.18 -3.20
C PRO A 269 27.98 14.07 -4.44
N LEU A 270 26.90 14.80 -4.65
CA LEU A 270 26.74 15.77 -5.71
C LEU A 270 27.07 17.16 -5.14
N PRO A 271 27.83 18.00 -5.86
CA PRO A 271 28.09 19.36 -5.43
C PRO A 271 26.79 20.16 -5.32
N CYS A 272 26.80 21.20 -4.47
CA CYS A 272 25.71 22.17 -4.38
C CYS A 272 25.29 22.64 -5.77
N LEU A 273 23.98 22.79 -5.99
CA LEU A 273 23.44 23.19 -7.28
C LEU A 273 24.16 24.42 -7.86
N PRO A 274 24.65 24.35 -9.11
CA PRO A 274 25.38 25.45 -9.72
C PRO A 274 24.48 26.64 -10.10
N TYR A 275 23.15 26.48 -10.03
CA TYR A 275 22.17 27.48 -10.43
C TYR A 275 20.97 27.56 -9.46
N ASN A 276 20.20 28.64 -9.57
CA ASN A 276 19.09 28.91 -8.65
C ASN A 276 17.79 28.25 -9.14
N GLU A 277 17.37 27.20 -8.44
CA GLU A 277 16.14 26.45 -8.73
C GLU A 277 14.84 27.25 -8.64
N GLN A 278 14.85 28.48 -8.10
CA GLN A 278 13.66 29.35 -8.15
C GLN A 278 13.31 29.79 -9.58
N TYR A 279 14.24 29.67 -10.54
CA TYR A 279 14.03 30.05 -11.93
C TYR A 279 14.03 28.83 -12.84
N LEU A 280 12.92 28.62 -13.57
CA LEU A 280 12.75 27.48 -14.47
C LEU A 280 13.84 27.38 -15.57
N GLN A 281 14.39 28.50 -16.02
CA GLN A 281 15.51 28.52 -16.98
C GLN A 281 16.80 27.93 -16.40
N ASP A 282 16.98 28.05 -15.08
CA ASP A 282 18.13 27.53 -14.36
C ASP A 282 17.91 26.04 -14.05
N ASP A 283 16.68 25.59 -13.82
CA ASP A 283 16.34 24.16 -13.75
C ASP A 283 16.80 23.40 -15.01
N VAL A 284 16.57 23.97 -16.20
CA VAL A 284 17.04 23.38 -17.48
C VAL A 284 18.57 23.27 -17.52
N LYS A 285 19.30 24.27 -16.99
CA LYS A 285 20.77 24.21 -16.91
C LYS A 285 21.23 23.17 -15.90
N ILE A 286 20.52 23.04 -14.77
CA ILE A 286 20.79 22.00 -13.78
C ILE A 286 20.56 20.61 -14.39
N LEU A 287 19.45 20.38 -15.10
CA LEU A 287 19.21 19.09 -15.79
C LEU A 287 20.28 18.78 -16.84
N THR A 288 20.76 19.80 -17.55
CA THR A 288 21.88 19.65 -18.50
C THR A 288 23.17 19.24 -17.77
N TRP A 289 23.44 19.88 -16.64
CA TRP A 289 24.59 19.54 -15.79
C TRP A 289 24.49 18.10 -15.26
N TYR A 290 23.31 17.70 -14.76
CA TYR A 290 23.05 16.33 -14.33
C TYR A 290 23.23 15.30 -15.45
N GLN A 291 22.71 15.57 -16.65
CA GLN A 291 22.88 14.66 -17.77
C GLN A 291 24.35 14.40 -18.09
N ASN A 292 25.18 15.45 -18.08
CA ASN A 292 26.61 15.32 -18.30
C ASN A 292 27.26 14.51 -17.17
N LEU A 293 26.85 14.75 -15.93
CA LEU A 293 27.35 14.00 -14.79
C LEU A 293 26.98 12.51 -14.85
N PHE A 294 25.73 12.17 -15.20
CA PHE A 294 25.33 10.77 -15.38
C PHE A 294 26.12 10.09 -16.48
N GLN A 295 26.35 10.77 -17.60
CA GLN A 295 27.17 10.21 -18.67
C GLN A 295 28.60 9.95 -18.20
N GLN A 296 29.19 10.84 -17.40
CA GLN A 296 30.51 10.63 -16.82
C GLN A 296 30.53 9.44 -15.86
N VAL A 297 29.53 9.31 -14.99
CA VAL A 297 29.43 8.18 -14.06
C VAL A 297 29.27 6.86 -14.81
N ILE A 298 28.30 6.76 -15.74
CA ILE A 298 28.06 5.55 -16.55
C ILE A 298 29.32 5.13 -17.32
N THR A 299 29.97 6.10 -17.97
CA THR A 299 31.19 5.83 -18.75
C THR A 299 32.35 5.41 -17.85
N GLY A 300 32.43 5.99 -16.65
CA GLY A 300 33.48 5.71 -15.69
C GLY A 300 33.32 4.39 -14.93
N SER A 301 32.09 3.98 -14.61
CA SER A 301 31.81 2.72 -13.89
C SER A 301 31.58 1.52 -14.81
N ASN A 302 31.62 1.70 -16.14
CA ASN A 302 31.18 0.69 -17.12
C ASN A 302 29.77 0.15 -16.84
N ALA A 303 28.90 0.95 -16.20
CA ALA A 303 27.53 0.55 -15.91
C ALA A 303 26.72 0.34 -17.18
N ASP A 304 25.70 -0.53 -17.12
CA ASP A 304 24.74 -0.69 -18.20
C ASP A 304 24.16 0.70 -18.54
N PRO A 305 24.16 1.12 -19.82
CA PRO A 305 23.50 2.34 -20.25
C PRO A 305 22.04 2.45 -19.81
N ASN A 306 21.35 1.35 -19.47
CA ASN A 306 19.98 1.35 -18.97
C ASN A 306 19.85 1.42 -17.45
N THR A 307 20.96 1.56 -16.73
CA THR A 307 20.96 1.71 -15.27
C THR A 307 20.12 2.92 -14.85
N LYS A 308 19.26 2.71 -13.85
CA LYS A 308 18.48 3.77 -13.22
C LYS A 308 19.26 4.33 -12.04
N PHE A 309 19.21 5.66 -11.88
CA PHE A 309 19.88 6.36 -10.79
C PHE A 309 18.84 6.97 -9.87
N GLN A 310 19.06 6.94 -8.56
CA GLN A 310 18.28 7.79 -7.66
C GLN A 310 19.06 9.07 -7.42
N ILE A 311 18.36 10.20 -7.49
CA ILE A 311 18.90 11.50 -7.08
C ILE A 311 18.27 11.85 -5.75
N GLY A 312 19.12 12.18 -4.79
CA GLY A 312 18.71 12.61 -3.48
C GLY A 312 18.81 14.09 -3.18
N GLY A 313 18.00 14.54 -2.24
CA GLY A 313 17.98 15.90 -1.69
C GLY A 313 16.61 16.58 -1.82
N ASP A 314 16.43 17.68 -1.09
CA ASP A 314 15.23 18.54 -1.16
C ASP A 314 15.23 19.47 -2.39
N GLN A 315 16.22 19.32 -3.26
CA GLN A 315 16.46 20.19 -4.41
C GLN A 315 15.84 19.61 -5.68
N LEU A 316 15.28 20.46 -6.53
CA LEU A 316 14.53 20.07 -7.76
C LEU A 316 13.36 19.13 -7.51
N THR A 317 12.25 19.69 -7.01
CA THR A 317 10.99 18.94 -6.85
C THR A 317 10.55 18.28 -8.16
N ARG A 318 9.78 17.19 -8.04
CA ARG A 318 9.18 16.48 -9.18
C ARG A 318 8.51 17.42 -10.19
N GLU A 319 7.79 18.41 -9.70
CA GLU A 319 7.09 19.39 -10.55
C GLU A 319 8.07 20.19 -11.40
N ARG A 320 9.17 20.68 -10.81
CA ARG A 320 10.20 21.44 -11.53
C ARG A 320 10.94 20.59 -12.55
N LEU A 321 11.33 19.37 -12.18
CA LEU A 321 11.99 18.44 -13.08
C LEU A 321 11.09 18.11 -14.30
N THR A 322 9.80 17.86 -14.04
CA THR A 322 8.81 17.61 -15.11
C THR A 322 8.65 18.83 -16.02
N GLN A 323 8.53 20.04 -15.45
CA GLN A 323 8.37 21.27 -16.24
C GLN A 323 9.60 21.57 -17.10
N ALA A 324 10.80 21.43 -16.54
CA ALA A 324 12.05 21.66 -17.27
C ALA A 324 12.27 20.62 -18.39
N MET A 325 11.85 19.37 -18.19
CA MET A 325 11.82 18.36 -19.26
C MET A 325 10.83 18.71 -20.38
N LEU A 326 9.62 19.16 -20.02
CA LEU A 326 8.60 19.54 -21.00
C LEU A 326 9.05 20.70 -21.90
N LEU A 327 9.83 21.64 -21.38
CA LEU A 327 10.39 22.76 -22.17
C LEU A 327 11.33 22.29 -23.29
N ARG A 328 11.86 21.07 -23.19
CA ARG A 328 12.80 20.49 -24.14
C ARG A 328 12.22 19.32 -24.93
N TYR A 329 10.97 18.97 -24.68
CA TYR A 329 10.30 17.87 -25.36
C TYR A 329 10.14 18.16 -26.87
N GLY A 330 10.45 17.20 -27.72
CA GLY A 330 10.35 17.34 -29.18
C GLY A 330 11.58 17.96 -29.84
N ASN A 331 12.70 18.12 -29.12
CA ASN A 331 13.96 18.50 -29.73
C ASN A 331 14.53 17.37 -30.59
N ILE A 332 15.11 17.73 -31.74
CA ILE A 332 15.64 16.77 -32.73
C ILE A 332 16.77 15.92 -32.12
N ASN A 333 17.55 16.50 -31.22
CA ASN A 333 18.65 15.84 -30.55
C ASN A 333 18.17 15.17 -29.25
N PRO A 334 18.28 13.84 -29.10
CA PRO A 334 17.89 13.10 -27.90
C PRO A 334 18.57 13.59 -26.61
N ASN A 335 19.78 14.16 -26.73
CA ASN A 335 20.49 14.73 -25.59
C ASN A 335 19.86 16.05 -25.12
N ASP A 336 19.24 16.79 -26.03
CA ASP A 336 18.56 18.04 -25.69
C ASP A 336 17.17 17.79 -25.09
N GLU A 337 16.59 16.59 -25.28
CA GLU A 337 15.30 16.16 -24.68
C GLU A 337 15.43 15.60 -23.25
N PHE A 338 16.63 15.60 -22.66
CA PHE A 338 16.90 15.01 -21.35
C PHE A 338 16.49 13.54 -21.19
N LYS A 339 16.52 12.73 -22.27
CA LYS A 339 16.11 11.31 -22.22
C LYS A 339 16.86 10.48 -21.17
N ASN A 340 18.13 10.81 -20.92
CA ASN A 340 18.94 10.13 -19.91
C ASN A 340 18.55 10.52 -18.48
N VAL A 341 18.01 11.73 -18.28
CA VAL A 341 17.51 12.20 -16.98
C VAL A 341 16.16 11.58 -16.64
N GLY A 342 15.39 11.13 -17.63
CA GLY A 342 14.19 10.30 -17.41
C GLY A 342 14.49 8.96 -16.71
N ARG A 343 15.77 8.58 -16.56
CA ARG A 343 16.21 7.41 -15.79
C ARG A 343 16.42 7.73 -14.31
N CYS A 344 16.33 9.01 -13.94
CA CYS A 344 16.49 9.47 -12.58
C CYS A 344 15.17 9.32 -11.83
N VAL A 345 15.24 8.67 -10.69
CA VAL A 345 14.15 8.63 -9.73
C VAL A 345 14.49 9.65 -8.65
N ALA A 346 13.82 10.80 -8.68
CA ALA A 346 13.91 11.81 -7.62
C ALA A 346 12.95 11.51 -6.44
N GLU A 347 12.13 10.47 -6.58
CA GLU A 347 11.19 10.06 -5.55
C GLU A 347 11.87 9.12 -4.55
N PHE A 348 11.43 9.20 -3.29
CA PHE A 348 11.77 8.24 -2.24
C PHE A 348 13.24 8.18 -1.78
N PHE A 349 14.09 9.12 -2.20
CA PHE A 349 15.50 9.14 -1.77
C PHE A 349 15.68 9.15 -0.24
N HIS A 350 14.93 10.01 0.46
CA HIS A 350 14.98 10.13 1.93
C HIS A 350 14.73 8.79 2.64
N LEU A 351 14.11 7.84 1.96
CA LEU A 351 13.77 6.53 2.48
C LEU A 351 14.84 5.47 2.20
N GLY A 352 15.70 5.70 1.20
CA GLY A 352 16.87 4.90 0.90
C GLY A 352 18.11 5.25 1.75
N MET A 353 18.10 6.38 2.46
CA MET A 353 19.25 6.90 3.22
C MET A 353 19.88 5.89 4.19
N ASN A 354 19.08 5.03 4.82
CA ASN A 354 19.58 4.02 5.76
C ASN A 354 20.41 2.91 5.08
N PHE A 355 20.38 2.82 3.75
CA PHE A 355 21.06 1.82 2.94
C PHE A 355 22.21 2.40 2.10
N LEU A 356 22.51 3.69 2.28
CA LEU A 356 23.58 4.39 1.59
C LEU A 356 24.89 4.26 2.39
N GLU A 357 25.96 3.83 1.73
CA GLU A 357 27.31 3.96 2.26
C GLU A 357 28.03 5.08 1.51
N LYS A 358 28.44 6.11 2.25
CA LYS A 358 29.22 7.21 1.69
C LYS A 358 30.58 6.65 1.30
N VAL A 359 30.98 6.83 0.05
CA VAL A 359 32.35 6.54 -0.37
C VAL A 359 33.24 7.57 0.31
N SER A 360 34.10 7.13 1.22
CA SER A 360 35.13 7.98 1.80
C SER A 360 36.15 8.31 0.71
N GLU A 361 36.36 9.60 0.45
CA GLU A 361 37.37 10.12 -0.50
C GLU A 361 38.80 9.67 -0.17
#